data_AF-A0AAQ4PDX2-F1
#
_entry.id   AF-A0AAQ4PDX2-F1
#
_cell.length_a   1.000
_cell.length_b   1.000
_cell.length_c   1.000
_cell.angle_alpha   90.00
_cell.angle_beta   90.00
_cell.angle_gamma   90.00
#
_symmetry.space_group_name_H-M   'P 1'
#
loop_
_entity.id
_entity.type
_entity.pdbx_description
1 polymer ?
#
loop_
_entity_poly.entity_id
_entity_poly.type
_entity_poly.pdbx_seq_one_letter_code
_entity_poly.pdbx_strand_id
1 'polypeptide(L)'
;TFLQYRPPTEGSPSAGKHPSDEPDFCLQKQLERYEWQLRILRAANGNPERAELLKDHGDEEVCALVLSLLDKVKTETTADLSVLHEQKSKSSTEEHRRNVEELQKKYEQEKTEVTEKFRATENVLKDEVQQLTAELQVYKELKRRVEGSTFKKDLQRNIQAHGSPGAFWESEQESLLFVIEMKSECVQEQRRKLQQMDALAENNLSLEAQIIHILQQNEDLRVRIDNGQTLIQQLSKEQQEMKVALERQALVNQKLSQEKEQLMFKLRHRDSCPTIHLPAMMQEIAPR
;
A
#
# COMPACT_ATOMS: atom_id res chain seq x y z
N THR A 1 30.83 -1.62 58.34
CA THR A 1 29.50 -1.06 58.63
C THR A 1 28.76 -0.90 57.31
N PHE A 2 27.52 -1.38 57.25
CA PHE A 2 26.60 -1.43 56.10
C PHE A 2 26.83 -2.52 55.04
N LEU A 3 26.49 -3.74 55.44
CA LEU A 3 25.86 -4.74 54.57
C LEU A 3 24.50 -4.19 54.13
N GLN A 4 24.21 -4.14 52.83
CA GLN A 4 22.86 -3.96 52.34
C GLN A 4 22.40 -5.25 51.64
N TYR A 5 21.49 -5.91 52.34
CA TYR A 5 20.72 -7.07 51.95
C TYR A 5 20.05 -6.88 50.58
N ARG A 6 20.17 -7.86 49.68
CA ARG A 6 19.27 -8.04 48.53
C ARG A 6 18.34 -9.23 48.84
N PRO A 7 17.02 -9.05 48.92
CA PRO A 7 16.09 -10.15 49.14
C PRO A 7 15.85 -10.92 47.82
N PRO A 8 15.47 -12.21 47.90
CA PRO A 8 15.00 -12.97 46.76
C PRO A 8 13.50 -12.69 46.54
N THR A 9 13.11 -12.31 45.33
CA THR A 9 11.70 -12.27 44.94
C THR A 9 11.32 -13.60 44.31
N GLU A 10 10.75 -14.49 45.13
CA GLU A 10 9.83 -15.55 44.68
C GLU A 10 8.43 -14.97 44.44
N GLY A 11 7.72 -15.53 43.45
CA GLY A 11 6.25 -15.58 43.45
C GLY A 11 5.51 -14.81 42.35
N SER A 12 5.37 -15.44 41.16
CA SER A 12 4.11 -15.85 40.45
C SER A 12 2.86 -14.93 40.46
N PRO A 13 1.84 -15.07 39.56
CA PRO A 13 1.52 -16.25 38.73
C PRO A 13 0.96 -15.98 37.32
N SER A 14 0.85 -17.06 36.54
CA SER A 14 -0.18 -17.36 35.52
C SER A 14 0.54 -18.01 34.34
N ALA A 15 0.86 -19.30 34.42
CA ALA A 15 -0.13 -20.35 34.19
C ALA A 15 -1.14 -19.89 33.12
N GLY A 16 -0.66 -19.80 31.89
CA GLY A 16 -1.50 -20.07 30.72
C GLY A 16 -2.00 -21.49 30.89
N LYS A 17 -3.09 -21.63 31.65
CA LYS A 17 -3.91 -22.83 31.70
C LYS A 17 -4.18 -23.17 30.24
N HIS A 18 -3.64 -24.29 29.77
CA HIS A 18 -4.32 -25.02 28.72
C HIS A 18 -5.75 -25.25 29.22
N PRO A 19 -6.80 -24.70 28.57
CA PRO A 19 -8.13 -25.21 28.77
C PRO A 19 -8.23 -26.47 27.91
N SER A 20 -7.43 -27.49 28.22
CA SER A 20 -7.43 -28.74 27.46
C SER A 20 -8.16 -29.87 28.18
N ASP A 21 -8.62 -29.64 29.41
CA ASP A 21 -9.29 -30.66 30.22
C ASP A 21 -10.67 -30.22 30.73
N GLU A 22 -11.21 -29.09 30.28
CA GLU A 22 -12.65 -28.89 30.35
C GLU A 22 -13.23 -29.53 29.09
N PRO A 23 -14.02 -30.62 29.19
CA PRO A 23 -14.67 -31.16 28.02
C PRO A 23 -15.52 -30.03 27.45
N ASP A 24 -15.12 -29.59 26.25
CA ASP A 24 -15.57 -28.38 25.59
C ASP A 24 -17.10 -28.30 25.73
N PHE A 25 -17.56 -27.49 26.69
CA PHE A 25 -18.92 -27.61 27.26
C PHE A 25 -19.98 -27.39 26.17
N CYS A 26 -19.58 -26.67 25.11
CA CYS A 26 -20.36 -26.48 23.90
C CYS A 26 -20.45 -27.76 23.04
N LEU A 27 -19.33 -28.46 22.80
CA LEU A 27 -19.33 -29.74 22.09
C LEU A 27 -20.03 -30.84 22.89
N GLN A 28 -19.86 -30.88 24.21
CA GLN A 28 -20.55 -31.82 25.09
C GLN A 28 -22.06 -31.58 25.09
N LYS A 29 -22.52 -30.32 25.23
CA LYS A 29 -23.94 -29.97 25.06
C LYS A 29 -24.48 -30.32 23.68
N GLN A 30 -23.65 -30.18 22.64
CA GLN A 30 -24.04 -30.50 21.27
C GLN A 30 -24.17 -32.02 21.07
N LEU A 31 -23.27 -32.81 21.66
CA LEU A 31 -23.36 -34.27 21.73
C LEU A 31 -24.59 -34.73 22.51
N GLU A 32 -24.85 -34.16 23.69
CA GLU A 32 -26.06 -34.45 24.49
C GLU A 32 -27.34 -34.16 23.70
N ARG A 33 -27.36 -33.08 22.91
CA ARG A 33 -28.46 -32.74 21.99
C ARG A 33 -28.64 -33.79 20.90
N TYR A 34 -27.56 -34.22 20.25
CA TYR A 34 -27.63 -35.24 19.21
C TYR A 34 -28.01 -36.61 19.79
N GLU A 35 -27.52 -36.97 20.97
CA GLU A 35 -27.91 -38.19 21.68
C GLU A 35 -29.38 -38.19 22.08
N TRP A 36 -29.91 -37.05 22.53
CA TRP A 36 -31.34 -36.89 22.83
C TRP A 36 -32.19 -36.99 21.56
N GLN A 37 -31.78 -36.35 20.47
CA GLN A 37 -32.43 -36.49 19.16
C GLN A 37 -32.39 -37.93 18.66
N LEU A 38 -31.27 -38.64 18.83
CA LEU A 38 -31.16 -40.06 18.49
C LEU A 38 -32.05 -40.94 19.38
N ARG A 39 -32.17 -40.64 20.68
CA ARG A 39 -33.08 -41.34 21.60
C ARG A 39 -34.54 -41.17 21.15
N ILE A 40 -34.95 -39.98 20.74
CA ILE A 40 -36.29 -39.71 20.22
C ILE A 40 -36.52 -40.41 18.87
N LEU A 41 -35.56 -40.34 17.95
CA LEU A 41 -35.66 -41.02 16.66
C LEU A 41 -35.70 -42.55 16.84
N ARG A 42 -34.94 -43.12 17.77
CA ARG A 42 -35.02 -44.55 18.11
C ARG A 42 -36.37 -44.91 18.75
N ALA A 43 -36.91 -44.07 19.62
CA ALA A 43 -38.25 -44.27 20.19
C ALA A 43 -39.35 -44.17 19.13
N ALA A 44 -39.20 -43.28 18.14
CA ALA A 44 -40.14 -43.12 17.03
C ALA A 44 -40.04 -44.23 15.98
N ASN A 45 -38.85 -44.80 15.77
CA ASN A 45 -38.59 -45.90 14.84
C ASN A 45 -38.87 -47.28 15.45
N GLY A 46 -38.89 -47.37 16.79
CA GLY A 46 -39.20 -48.58 17.54
C GLY A 46 -40.68 -48.74 17.90
N ASN A 47 -41.61 -48.14 17.13
CA ASN A 47 -43.04 -48.37 17.32
C ASN A 47 -43.49 -49.59 16.51
N PRO A 48 -43.66 -50.79 17.11
CA PRO A 48 -44.05 -52.00 16.40
C PRO A 48 -45.43 -51.88 15.76
N GLU A 49 -46.33 -51.05 16.33
CA GLU A 49 -47.68 -50.82 15.79
C GLU A 49 -47.64 -50.19 14.39
N ARG A 50 -46.65 -49.35 14.07
CA ARG A 50 -46.53 -48.74 12.73
C ARG A 50 -46.13 -49.75 11.65
N ALA A 51 -45.27 -50.72 12.00
CA ALA A 51 -44.87 -51.78 11.09
C ALA A 51 -45.97 -52.85 10.95
N GLU A 52 -46.78 -53.05 11.99
CA GLU A 52 -47.93 -53.97 12.01
C GLU A 52 -49.15 -53.38 11.27
N LEU A 53 -49.43 -52.08 11.41
CA LEU A 53 -50.50 -51.39 10.67
C LEU A 53 -50.26 -51.33 9.14
N LEU A 54 -48.99 -51.31 8.72
CA LEU A 54 -48.58 -51.44 7.31
C LEU A 54 -48.70 -52.87 6.78
N LYS A 55 -48.79 -53.89 7.65
CA LYS A 55 -49.03 -55.29 7.28
C LYS A 55 -50.52 -55.63 7.17
N ASP A 56 -51.38 -54.98 7.96
CA ASP A 56 -52.82 -55.27 8.04
C ASP A 56 -53.67 -54.58 6.96
N HIS A 57 -53.10 -53.64 6.21
CA HIS A 57 -53.71 -53.07 5.01
C HIS A 57 -53.15 -53.79 3.77
N GLY A 58 -53.93 -54.72 3.23
CA GLY A 58 -53.59 -55.51 2.03
C GLY A 58 -53.63 -54.72 0.71
N ASP A 59 -53.34 -53.41 0.75
CA ASP A 59 -53.22 -52.59 -0.45
C ASP A 59 -51.73 -52.46 -0.78
N GLU A 60 -51.24 -53.44 -1.54
CA GLU A 60 -49.83 -53.60 -1.91
C GLU A 60 -49.29 -52.36 -2.64
N GLU A 61 -50.15 -51.62 -3.33
CA GLU A 61 -49.83 -50.36 -4.01
C GLU A 61 -49.55 -49.21 -3.01
N VAL A 62 -50.34 -49.11 -1.94
CA VAL A 62 -50.14 -48.10 -0.89
C VAL A 62 -48.85 -48.36 -0.13
N CYS A 63 -48.57 -49.62 0.21
CA CYS A 63 -47.31 -50.00 0.86
C CYS A 63 -46.10 -49.76 -0.05
N ALA A 64 -46.19 -50.05 -1.35
CA ALA A 64 -45.14 -49.75 -2.32
C ALA A 64 -44.88 -48.23 -2.47
N LEU A 65 -45.94 -47.42 -2.49
CA LEU A 65 -45.83 -45.96 -2.57
C LEU A 65 -45.19 -45.37 -1.31
N VAL A 66 -45.56 -45.84 -0.12
CA VAL A 66 -44.97 -45.38 1.15
C VAL A 66 -43.49 -45.73 1.23
N LEU A 67 -43.09 -46.93 0.80
CA LEU A 67 -41.67 -47.33 0.74
C LEU A 67 -40.90 -46.49 -0.27
N SER A 68 -41.49 -46.20 -1.44
CA SER A 68 -40.87 -45.34 -2.46
C SER A 68 -40.71 -43.89 -1.97
N LEU A 69 -41.71 -43.33 -1.31
CA LEU A 69 -41.64 -42.00 -0.70
C LEU A 69 -40.59 -41.96 0.41
N LEU A 70 -40.51 -43.00 1.25
CA LEU A 70 -39.50 -43.08 2.31
C LEU A 70 -38.08 -43.16 1.72
N ASP A 71 -37.87 -43.93 0.67
CA ASP A 71 -36.60 -44.00 -0.04
C ASP A 71 -36.24 -42.66 -0.71
N LYS A 72 -37.23 -41.98 -1.31
CA LYS A 72 -37.03 -40.66 -1.90
C LYS A 72 -36.69 -39.59 -0.87
N VAL A 73 -37.42 -39.53 0.25
CA VAL A 73 -37.11 -38.63 1.37
C VAL A 73 -35.75 -38.95 1.95
N LYS A 74 -35.40 -40.22 2.12
CA LYS A 74 -34.09 -40.63 2.64
C LYS A 74 -32.96 -40.21 1.70
N THR A 75 -33.09 -40.49 0.40
CA THR A 75 -32.09 -40.12 -0.61
C THR A 75 -31.91 -38.61 -0.72
N GLU A 76 -32.99 -37.85 -0.79
CA GLU A 76 -32.98 -36.38 -0.83
C GLU A 76 -32.37 -35.80 0.46
N THR A 77 -32.79 -36.27 1.64
CA THR A 77 -32.22 -35.82 2.93
C THR A 77 -30.73 -36.16 3.02
N THR A 78 -30.30 -37.33 2.55
CA THR A 78 -28.87 -37.69 2.54
C THR A 78 -28.07 -36.84 1.56
N ALA A 79 -28.64 -36.49 0.41
CA ALA A 79 -28.01 -35.61 -0.57
C ALA A 79 -27.85 -34.18 0.00
N ASP A 80 -28.90 -33.63 0.61
CA ASP A 80 -28.86 -32.31 1.25
C ASP A 80 -27.85 -32.24 2.40
N LEU A 81 -27.81 -33.26 3.26
CA LEU A 81 -26.81 -33.36 4.33
C LEU A 81 -25.38 -33.48 3.78
N SER A 82 -25.21 -34.20 2.66
CA SER A 82 -23.91 -34.33 1.98
C SER A 82 -23.43 -32.98 1.43
N VAL A 83 -24.31 -32.23 0.75
CA VAL A 83 -24.02 -30.89 0.23
C VAL A 83 -23.69 -29.92 1.37
N LEU A 84 -24.50 -29.90 2.44
CA LEU A 84 -24.24 -29.06 3.61
C LEU A 84 -22.91 -29.39 4.29
N HIS A 85 -22.59 -30.67 4.43
CA HIS A 85 -21.31 -31.11 4.99
C HIS A 85 -20.14 -30.68 4.11
N GLU A 86 -20.24 -30.87 2.79
CA GLU A 86 -19.21 -30.44 1.84
C GLU A 86 -19.00 -28.93 1.87
N GLN A 87 -20.09 -28.15 1.87
CA GLN A 87 -20.03 -26.69 1.97
C GLN A 87 -19.40 -26.25 3.29
N LYS A 88 -19.81 -26.84 4.42
CA LYS A 88 -19.23 -26.53 5.74
C LYS A 88 -17.75 -26.88 5.80
N SER A 89 -17.36 -28.04 5.28
CA SER A 89 -15.97 -28.47 5.18
C SER A 89 -15.14 -27.49 4.36
N LYS A 90 -15.62 -27.10 3.16
CA LYS A 90 -14.98 -26.10 2.30
C LYS A 90 -14.83 -24.74 2.99
N SER A 91 -15.88 -24.25 3.65
CA SER A 91 -15.81 -22.96 4.36
C SER A 91 -14.79 -22.96 5.49
N SER A 92 -14.71 -24.06 6.25
CA SER A 92 -13.77 -24.23 7.36
C SER A 92 -12.32 -24.33 6.87
N THR A 93 -12.07 -25.07 5.77
CA THR A 93 -10.73 -25.17 5.19
C THR A 93 -10.27 -23.84 4.59
N GLU A 94 -11.17 -23.08 3.96
CA GLU A 94 -10.87 -21.74 3.47
C GLU A 94 -10.58 -20.75 4.60
N GLU A 95 -11.36 -20.77 5.68
CA GLU A 95 -11.13 -19.92 6.85
C GLU A 95 -9.79 -20.26 7.52
N HIS A 96 -9.51 -21.54 7.73
CA HIS A 96 -8.22 -21.98 8.26
C HIS A 96 -7.05 -21.53 7.37
N ARG A 97 -7.18 -21.67 6.04
CA ARG A 97 -6.18 -21.20 5.08
C ARG A 97 -5.94 -19.68 5.21
N ARG A 98 -7.01 -18.87 5.29
CA ARG A 98 -6.89 -17.41 5.50
C ARG A 98 -6.20 -17.08 6.83
N ASN A 99 -6.56 -17.76 7.90
CA ASN A 99 -5.95 -17.55 9.22
C ASN A 99 -4.45 -17.88 9.21
N VAL A 100 -4.04 -18.96 8.53
CA VAL A 100 -2.62 -19.31 8.37
C VAL A 100 -1.88 -18.25 7.55
N GLU A 101 -2.45 -17.78 6.44
CA GLU A 101 -1.87 -16.72 5.62
C GLU A 101 -1.71 -15.41 6.39
N GLU A 102 -2.72 -15.02 7.18
CA GLU A 102 -2.67 -13.84 8.04
C GLU A 102 -1.62 -13.96 9.14
N LEU A 103 -1.53 -15.13 9.80
CA LEU A 103 -0.50 -15.39 10.81
C LEU A 103 0.90 -15.34 10.21
N GLN A 104 1.09 -15.92 9.03
CA GLN A 104 2.37 -15.90 8.34
C GLN A 104 2.76 -14.47 7.92
N LYS A 105 1.79 -13.67 7.46
CA LYS A 105 2.01 -12.26 7.15
C LYS A 105 2.40 -11.45 8.39
N LYS A 106 1.71 -11.65 9.53
CA LYS A 106 2.05 -10.98 10.80
C LYS A 106 3.44 -11.37 11.28
N TYR A 107 3.78 -12.66 11.21
CA TYR A 107 5.10 -13.15 11.60
C TYR A 107 6.22 -12.54 10.76
N GLU A 108 6.08 -12.52 9.43
CA GLU A 108 7.09 -11.89 8.57
C GLU A 108 7.17 -10.38 8.82
N GLN A 109 6.04 -9.71 9.06
CA GLN A 109 6.02 -8.30 9.42
C GLN A 109 6.79 -8.04 10.73
N GLU A 110 6.45 -8.74 11.82
CA GLU A 110 7.12 -8.59 13.12
C GLU A 110 8.62 -8.89 13.01
N LYS A 111 9.00 -9.93 12.26
CA LYS A 111 10.40 -10.27 12.00
C LYS A 111 11.13 -9.16 11.27
N THR A 112 10.50 -8.54 10.25
CA THR A 112 11.09 -7.39 9.56
C THR A 112 11.23 -6.20 10.48
N GLU A 113 10.19 -5.85 11.25
CA GLU A 113 10.20 -4.72 12.19
C GLU A 113 11.29 -4.88 13.26
N VAL A 114 11.46 -6.08 13.82
CA VAL A 114 12.50 -6.35 14.81
C VAL A 114 13.88 -6.26 14.18
N THR A 115 14.07 -6.81 12.98
CA THR A 115 15.34 -6.75 12.26
C THR A 115 15.73 -5.32 11.92
N GLU A 116 14.77 -4.49 11.50
CA GLU A 116 14.98 -3.08 11.21
C GLU A 116 15.33 -2.27 12.46
N LYS A 117 14.59 -2.46 13.56
CA LYS A 117 14.89 -1.83 14.85
C LYS A 117 16.28 -2.20 15.34
N PHE A 118 16.64 -3.49 15.29
CA PHE A 118 17.98 -3.95 15.66
C PHE A 118 19.06 -3.29 14.82
N ARG A 119 18.91 -3.28 13.49
CA ARG A 119 19.86 -2.66 12.57
C ARG A 119 20.00 -1.16 12.80
N ALA A 120 18.89 -0.47 13.09
CA ALA A 120 18.93 0.96 13.43
C ALA A 120 19.75 1.20 14.71
N THR A 121 19.51 0.41 15.77
CA THR A 121 20.30 0.53 17.02
C THR A 121 21.76 0.15 16.83
N GLU A 122 22.05 -0.86 16.01
CA GLU A 122 23.42 -1.26 15.67
C GLU A 122 24.17 -0.15 14.95
N ASN A 123 23.53 0.51 13.97
CA ASN A 123 24.12 1.64 13.27
C ASN A 123 24.41 2.82 14.20
N VAL A 124 23.47 3.18 15.08
CA VAL A 124 23.69 4.26 16.07
C VAL A 124 24.88 3.96 16.97
N LEU A 125 24.97 2.73 17.49
CA LEU A 125 26.10 2.31 18.33
C LEU A 125 27.42 2.30 17.55
N LYS A 126 27.39 1.90 16.28
CA LYS A 126 28.58 1.92 15.42
C LYS A 126 29.09 3.34 15.20
N ASP A 127 28.19 4.29 14.96
CA ASP A 127 28.54 5.71 14.80
C ASP A 127 29.12 6.28 16.09
N GLU A 128 28.55 5.95 17.25
CA GLU A 128 29.05 6.37 18.56
C GLU A 128 30.45 5.81 18.85
N VAL A 129 30.69 4.53 18.55
CA VAL A 129 32.02 3.90 18.68
C VAL A 129 33.04 4.58 17.77
N GLN A 130 32.66 4.94 16.54
CA GLN A 130 33.55 5.67 15.63
C GLN A 130 33.89 7.06 16.16
N GLN A 131 32.89 7.80 16.66
CA GLN A 131 33.10 9.10 17.27
C GLN A 131 34.05 9.02 18.47
N LEU A 132 33.77 8.13 19.43
CA LEU A 132 34.62 7.94 20.61
C LEU A 132 36.04 7.49 20.24
N THR A 133 36.18 6.67 19.21
CA THR A 133 37.50 6.26 18.70
C THR A 133 38.26 7.45 18.13
N ALA A 134 37.61 8.33 17.38
CA ALA A 134 38.23 9.55 16.86
C ALA A 134 38.65 10.50 17.99
N GLU A 135 37.79 10.73 18.98
CA GLU A 135 38.10 11.54 20.16
C GLU A 135 39.30 10.98 20.94
N LEU A 136 39.34 9.65 21.13
CA LEU A 136 40.46 8.98 21.77
C LEU A 136 41.78 9.17 21.00
N GLN A 137 41.75 9.14 19.66
CA GLN A 137 42.94 9.40 18.85
C GLN A 137 43.43 10.84 19.01
N VAL A 138 42.52 11.81 19.01
CA VAL A 138 42.86 13.23 19.27
C VAL A 138 43.49 13.39 20.65
N TYR A 139 42.91 12.77 21.68
CA TYR A 139 43.47 12.80 23.03
C TYR A 139 44.86 12.16 23.11
N LYS A 140 45.07 11.01 22.46
CA LYS A 140 46.37 10.34 22.40
C LYS A 140 47.43 11.20 21.70
N GLU A 141 47.05 11.85 20.60
CA GLU A 141 47.92 12.79 19.88
C GLU A 141 48.30 13.98 20.77
N LEU A 142 47.32 14.59 21.43
CA LEU A 142 47.53 15.71 22.35
C LEU A 142 48.48 15.30 23.48
N LYS A 143 48.24 14.14 24.10
CA LYS A 143 49.12 13.60 25.14
C LYS A 143 50.55 13.41 24.64
N ARG A 144 50.74 12.84 23.44
CA ARG A 144 52.07 12.65 22.84
C ARG A 144 52.77 13.99 22.59
N ARG A 145 52.04 15.01 22.12
CA ARG A 145 52.59 16.37 21.92
C ARG A 145 52.99 17.02 23.24
N VAL A 146 52.19 16.85 24.29
CA VAL A 146 52.50 17.35 25.64
C VAL A 146 53.74 16.65 26.20
N GLU A 147 53.85 15.33 26.07
CA GLU A 147 55.02 14.55 26.49
C GLU A 147 56.29 14.90 25.69
N GLY A 148 56.14 15.13 24.38
CA GLY A 148 57.22 15.56 23.49
C GLY A 148 57.58 17.04 23.58
N SER A 149 56.78 17.84 24.29
CA SER A 149 57.01 19.27 24.45
C SER A 149 58.26 19.53 25.29
N THR A 150 59.14 20.39 24.79
CA THR A 150 60.33 20.83 25.55
C THR A 150 59.96 21.79 26.67
N PHE A 151 58.72 22.29 26.72
CA PHE A 151 58.24 23.29 27.68
C PHE A 151 58.63 22.98 29.12
N LYS A 152 58.42 21.74 29.58
CA LYS A 152 58.77 21.34 30.96
C LYS A 152 60.29 21.40 31.22
N LYS A 153 61.10 21.00 30.24
CA LYS A 153 62.57 21.04 30.33
C LYS A 153 63.08 22.48 30.25
N ASP A 154 62.52 23.29 29.36
CA ASP A 154 62.87 24.68 29.18
C ASP A 154 62.51 25.51 30.42
N LEU A 155 61.32 25.29 30.99
CA LEU A 155 60.89 25.86 32.26
C LEU A 155 61.87 25.51 33.39
N GLN A 156 62.25 24.25 33.51
CA GLN A 156 63.18 23.81 34.54
C GLN A 156 64.60 24.36 34.35
N ARG A 157 65.11 24.39 33.11
CA ARG A 157 66.40 25.02 32.76
C ARG A 157 66.41 26.49 33.11
N ASN A 158 65.30 27.17 32.85
CA ASN A 158 65.18 28.61 33.00
C ASN A 158 64.98 29.00 34.49
N ILE A 159 64.25 28.20 35.29
CA ILE A 159 64.25 28.30 36.76
C ILE A 159 65.65 28.09 37.35
N GLN A 160 66.44 27.15 36.81
CA GLN A 160 67.83 26.95 37.25
C GLN A 160 68.74 28.12 36.87
N ALA A 161 68.52 28.74 35.71
CA ALA A 161 69.35 29.84 35.22
C ALA A 161 69.01 31.20 35.85
N HIS A 162 67.74 31.43 36.18
CA HIS A 162 67.24 32.75 36.61
C HIS A 162 66.62 32.75 38.02
N GLY A 163 66.56 31.58 38.68
CA GLY A 163 66.00 31.42 40.02
C GLY A 163 64.51 31.08 40.03
N SER A 164 63.93 31.01 41.24
CA SER A 164 62.49 30.84 41.48
C SER A 164 61.67 31.82 40.63
N PRO A 165 60.45 31.47 40.16
CA PRO A 165 59.61 32.39 39.41
C PRO A 165 59.46 33.71 40.17
N GLY A 166 60.00 34.78 39.58
CA GLY A 166 59.83 36.16 40.01
C GLY A 166 59.31 36.99 38.84
N ALA A 167 59.48 38.32 38.91
CA ALA A 167 58.88 39.28 37.97
C ALA A 167 59.10 38.99 36.47
N PHE A 168 60.21 38.35 36.08
CA PHE A 168 60.46 37.97 34.68
C PHE A 168 59.45 36.93 34.15
N TRP A 169 59.10 35.92 34.96
CA TRP A 169 58.18 34.86 34.55
C TRP A 169 56.73 35.31 34.57
N GLU A 170 56.37 36.22 35.48
CA GLU A 170 55.08 36.89 35.47
C GLU A 170 54.92 37.69 34.17
N SER A 171 55.94 38.43 33.75
CA SER A 171 55.95 39.17 32.49
C SER A 171 55.87 38.25 31.25
N GLU A 172 56.59 37.12 31.24
CA GLU A 172 56.51 36.16 30.13
C GLU A 172 55.14 35.47 30.09
N GLN A 173 54.55 35.17 31.24
CA GLN A 173 53.22 34.57 31.34
C GLN A 173 52.13 35.55 30.88
N GLU A 174 52.24 36.84 31.20
CA GLU A 174 51.38 37.90 30.68
C GLU A 174 51.52 38.05 29.15
N SER A 175 52.74 37.99 28.63
CA SER A 175 52.99 38.02 27.18
C SER A 175 52.36 36.83 26.45
N LEU A 176 52.50 35.61 27.00
CA LEU A 176 51.87 34.40 26.45
C LEU A 176 50.35 34.46 26.54
N LEU A 177 49.80 34.99 27.63
CA LEU A 177 48.35 35.18 27.79
C LEU A 177 47.81 36.11 26.68
N PHE A 178 48.51 37.22 26.42
CA PHE A 178 48.13 38.15 25.34
C PHE A 178 48.13 37.46 23.97
N VAL A 179 49.15 36.66 23.64
CA VAL A 179 49.20 35.92 22.36
C VAL A 179 48.09 34.87 22.28
N ILE A 180 47.77 34.20 23.39
CA ILE A 180 46.67 33.23 23.46
C ILE A 180 45.33 33.93 23.25
N GLU A 181 45.09 35.08 23.88
CA GLU A 181 43.87 35.88 23.68
C GLU A 181 43.75 36.32 22.22
N MET A 182 44.82 36.89 21.64
CA MET A 182 44.84 37.26 20.22
C MET A 182 44.54 36.08 19.28
N LYS A 183 45.14 34.92 19.53
CA LYS A 183 44.86 33.72 18.73
C LYS A 183 43.45 33.20 18.95
N SER A 184 42.93 33.31 20.16
CA SER A 184 41.56 32.88 20.49
C SER A 184 40.54 33.77 19.79
N GLU A 185 40.74 35.08 19.78
CA GLU A 185 39.92 36.06 19.04
C GLU A 185 39.95 35.78 17.53
N CYS A 186 41.12 35.51 16.96
CA CYS A 186 41.25 35.14 15.55
C CYS A 186 40.50 33.84 15.21
N VAL A 187 40.57 32.82 16.08
CA VAL A 187 39.82 31.57 15.92
C VAL A 187 38.32 31.84 16.03
N GLN A 188 37.86 32.69 16.95
CA GLN A 188 36.45 33.06 17.05
C GLN A 188 35.96 33.81 15.81
N GLU A 189 36.76 34.72 15.26
CA GLU A 189 36.47 35.40 13.99
C GLU A 189 36.33 34.40 12.83
N GLN A 190 37.26 33.44 12.72
CA GLN A 190 37.18 32.38 11.71
C GLN A 190 35.94 31.50 11.90
N ARG A 191 35.55 31.18 13.14
CA ARG A 191 34.30 30.45 13.43
C ARG A 191 33.07 31.23 12.98
N ARG A 192 33.01 32.54 13.24
CA ARG A 192 31.91 33.40 12.79
C ARG A 192 31.82 33.45 11.26
N LYS A 193 32.95 33.54 10.56
CA LYS A 193 33.00 33.45 9.08
C LYS A 193 32.54 32.10 8.56
N LEU A 194 32.94 31.01 9.21
CA LEU A 194 32.50 29.66 8.84
C LEU A 194 30.98 29.52 8.96
N GLN A 195 30.40 29.98 10.07
CA GLN A 195 28.94 29.98 10.27
C GLN A 195 28.19 30.80 9.22
N GLN A 196 28.72 31.96 8.82
CA GLN A 196 28.14 32.77 7.74
C GLN A 196 28.19 32.03 6.41
N MET A 197 29.30 31.33 6.13
CA MET A 197 29.46 30.53 4.93
C MET A 197 28.50 29.34 4.91
N ASP A 198 28.31 28.65 6.03
CA ASP A 198 27.36 27.55 6.18
C ASP A 198 25.92 28.03 5.92
N ALA A 199 25.52 29.17 6.49
CA ALA A 199 24.21 29.77 6.24
C ALA A 199 24.02 30.18 4.77
N LEU A 200 25.06 30.69 4.11
CA LEU A 200 25.01 30.99 2.67
C LEU A 200 24.87 29.72 1.83
N ALA A 201 25.54 28.62 2.21
CA ALA A 201 25.42 27.33 1.54
C ALA A 201 23.99 26.76 1.65
N GLU A 202 23.38 26.83 2.84
CA GLU A 202 21.99 26.42 3.05
C GLU A 202 21.00 27.23 2.19
N ASN A 203 21.17 28.56 2.15
CA ASN A 203 20.37 29.43 1.29
C ASN A 203 20.54 29.09 -0.19
N ASN A 204 21.77 28.79 -0.62
CA ASN A 204 22.04 28.40 -2.00
C ASN A 204 21.30 27.10 -2.36
N LEU A 205 21.38 26.07 -1.51
CA LEU A 205 20.63 24.81 -1.69
C LEU A 205 19.11 25.05 -1.77
N SER A 206 18.57 25.95 -0.94
CA SER A 206 17.15 26.32 -1.01
C SER A 206 16.78 27.00 -2.34
N LEU A 207 17.62 27.89 -2.84
CA LEU A 207 17.43 28.55 -4.12
C LEU A 207 17.53 27.57 -5.29
N GLU A 208 18.49 26.63 -5.25
CA GLU A 208 18.60 25.55 -6.25
C GLU A 208 17.33 24.71 -6.30
N ALA A 209 16.77 24.33 -5.14
CA ALA A 209 15.51 23.60 -5.07
C ALA A 209 14.33 24.39 -5.66
N GLN A 210 14.26 25.69 -5.38
CA GLN A 210 13.24 26.58 -5.96
C GLN A 210 13.37 26.70 -7.48
N ILE A 211 14.59 26.81 -8.00
CA ILE A 211 14.86 26.83 -9.44
C ILE A 211 14.38 25.53 -10.09
N ILE A 212 14.71 24.38 -9.51
CA ILE A 212 14.26 23.07 -10.02
C ILE A 212 12.73 23.01 -10.07
N HIS A 213 12.06 23.44 -8.99
CA HIS A 213 10.59 23.46 -8.94
C HIS A 213 9.99 24.35 -10.04
N ILE A 214 10.53 25.56 -10.24
CA ILE A 214 10.07 26.48 -11.29
C ILE A 214 10.32 25.89 -12.68
N LEU A 215 11.45 25.23 -12.91
CA LEU A 215 11.74 24.56 -14.18
C LEU A 215 10.75 23.43 -14.45
N GLN A 216 10.41 22.64 -13.43
CA GLN A 216 9.41 21.58 -13.55
C GLN A 216 8.01 22.14 -13.86
N GLN A 217 7.60 23.23 -13.21
CA GLN A 217 6.35 23.91 -13.52
C GLN A 217 6.31 24.47 -14.95
N ASN A 218 7.42 25.03 -15.42
CA ASN A 218 7.52 25.51 -16.80
C ASN A 218 7.39 24.37 -17.81
N GLU A 219 8.00 23.21 -17.53
CA GLU A 219 7.88 22.05 -18.40
C GLU A 219 6.44 21.52 -18.45
N ASP A 220 5.77 21.43 -17.30
CA ASP A 220 4.35 21.05 -17.26
C ASP A 220 3.46 22.02 -18.06
N LEU A 221 3.72 23.34 -17.95
CA LEU A 221 3.03 24.34 -18.77
C LEU A 221 3.32 24.16 -20.25
N ARG A 222 4.56 23.86 -20.64
CA ARG A 222 4.96 23.60 -22.02
C ARG A 222 4.20 22.40 -22.59
N VAL A 223 4.15 21.28 -21.86
CA VAL A 223 3.37 20.10 -22.24
C VAL A 223 1.88 20.42 -22.40
N ARG A 224 1.31 21.21 -21.49
CA ARG A 224 -0.10 21.67 -21.62
C ARG A 224 -0.33 22.52 -22.86
N ILE A 225 0.60 23.41 -23.19
CA ILE A 225 0.55 24.23 -24.41
C ILE A 225 0.59 23.32 -25.64
N ASP A 226 1.52 22.36 -25.71
CA ASP A 226 1.66 21.45 -26.85
C ASP A 226 0.40 20.58 -27.06
N ASN A 227 -0.20 20.10 -25.96
CA ASN A 227 -1.48 19.39 -26.01
C ASN A 227 -2.62 20.29 -26.54
N GLY A 228 -2.69 21.54 -26.06
CA GLY A 228 -3.66 22.53 -26.55
C GLY A 228 -3.48 22.84 -28.03
N GLN A 229 -2.23 22.99 -28.50
CA GLN A 229 -1.91 23.19 -29.91
C GLN A 229 -2.35 21.99 -30.77
N THR A 230 -2.11 20.77 -30.30
CA THR A 230 -2.55 19.55 -30.98
C THR A 230 -4.08 19.50 -31.11
N LEU A 231 -4.80 19.85 -30.04
CA LEU A 231 -6.26 19.94 -30.07
C LEU A 231 -6.77 21.00 -31.07
N ILE A 232 -6.14 22.18 -31.08
CA ILE A 232 -6.48 23.26 -32.03
C ILE A 232 -6.28 22.78 -33.48
N GLN A 233 -5.17 22.08 -33.76
CA GLN A 233 -4.91 21.52 -35.09
C GLN A 233 -5.98 20.49 -35.50
N GLN A 234 -6.38 19.61 -34.57
CA GLN A 234 -7.41 18.60 -34.82
C GLN A 234 -8.78 19.24 -35.09
N LEU A 235 -9.21 20.19 -34.25
CA LEU A 235 -10.48 20.91 -34.45
C LEU A 235 -10.48 21.71 -35.76
N SER A 236 -9.35 22.32 -36.12
CA SER A 236 -9.21 23.05 -37.39
C SER A 236 -9.36 22.11 -38.59
N LYS A 237 -8.81 20.89 -38.50
CA LYS A 237 -8.95 19.85 -39.52
C LYS A 237 -10.42 19.40 -39.64
N GLU A 238 -11.08 19.09 -38.53
CA GLU A 238 -12.50 18.70 -38.52
C GLU A 238 -13.40 19.82 -39.08
N GLN A 239 -13.14 21.07 -38.71
CA GLN A 239 -13.85 22.23 -39.25
C GLN A 239 -13.71 22.31 -40.79
N GLN A 240 -12.50 22.09 -41.30
CA GLN A 240 -12.24 22.11 -42.75
C GLN A 240 -12.94 20.94 -43.45
N GLU A 241 -12.92 19.74 -42.88
CA GLU A 241 -13.62 18.56 -43.41
C GLU A 241 -15.14 18.78 -43.47
N MET A 242 -15.73 19.33 -42.41
CA MET A 242 -17.15 19.67 -42.33
C MET A 242 -17.55 20.73 -43.36
N LYS A 243 -16.71 21.75 -43.55
CA LYS A 243 -16.93 22.78 -44.58
C LYS A 243 -16.95 22.17 -45.98
N VAL A 244 -15.99 21.30 -46.30
CA VAL A 244 -15.94 20.59 -47.59
C VAL A 244 -17.16 19.68 -47.78
N ALA A 245 -17.59 18.97 -46.74
CA ALA A 245 -18.80 18.13 -46.79
C ALA A 245 -20.06 18.97 -47.05
N LEU A 246 -20.18 20.13 -46.39
CA LEU A 246 -21.29 21.06 -46.59
C LEU A 246 -21.32 21.60 -48.03
N GLU A 247 -20.19 22.03 -48.57
CA GLU A 247 -20.07 22.49 -49.96
C GLU A 247 -20.50 21.41 -50.96
N ARG A 248 -20.08 20.15 -50.74
CA ARG A 248 -20.52 19.00 -51.56
C ARG A 248 -22.02 18.77 -51.47
N GLN A 249 -22.60 18.80 -50.27
CA GLN A 249 -24.04 18.63 -50.07
C GLN A 249 -24.83 19.76 -50.74
N ALA A 250 -24.36 21.00 -50.65
CA ALA A 250 -24.99 22.15 -51.29
C ALA A 250 -25.02 21.98 -52.83
N LEU A 251 -23.93 21.50 -53.43
CA LEU A 251 -23.87 21.20 -54.86
C LEU A 251 -24.88 20.11 -55.28
N VAL A 252 -24.96 19.02 -54.51
CA VAL A 252 -25.93 17.93 -54.75
C VAL A 252 -27.37 18.46 -54.63
N ASN A 253 -27.66 19.26 -53.60
CA ASN A 253 -28.97 19.87 -53.41
C ASN A 253 -29.35 20.81 -54.56
N GLN A 254 -28.39 21.59 -55.07
CA GLN A 254 -28.60 22.45 -56.23
C GLN A 254 -28.96 21.62 -57.47
N LYS A 255 -28.20 20.53 -57.73
CA LYS A 255 -28.48 19.62 -58.85
C LYS A 255 -29.86 18.97 -58.74
N LEU A 256 -30.20 18.43 -57.58
CA LEU A 256 -31.53 17.86 -57.32
C LEU A 256 -32.65 18.89 -57.47
N SER A 257 -32.41 20.15 -57.07
CA SER A 257 -33.38 21.24 -57.23
C SER A 257 -33.62 21.56 -58.71
N GLN A 258 -32.55 21.59 -59.53
CA GLN A 258 -32.66 21.76 -60.98
C GLN A 258 -33.38 20.56 -61.63
N GLU A 259 -33.04 19.33 -61.28
CA GLU A 259 -33.73 18.12 -61.76
C GLU A 259 -35.22 18.13 -61.39
N LYS A 260 -35.54 18.52 -60.14
CA LYS A 260 -36.92 18.70 -59.67
C LYS A 260 -37.65 19.73 -60.52
N GLU A 261 -37.05 20.90 -60.79
CA GLU A 261 -37.65 21.94 -61.64
C GLU A 261 -37.89 21.44 -63.06
N GLN A 262 -36.92 20.75 -63.67
CA GLN A 262 -37.06 20.14 -64.99
C GLN A 262 -38.19 19.10 -65.03
N LEU A 263 -38.31 18.25 -64.01
CA LEU A 263 -39.39 17.27 -63.90
C LEU A 263 -40.75 17.94 -63.72
N MET A 264 -40.83 18.98 -62.88
CA MET A 264 -42.05 19.79 -62.71
C MET A 264 -42.44 20.48 -64.03
N PHE A 265 -41.47 20.98 -64.79
CA PHE A 265 -41.71 21.53 -66.11
C PHE A 265 -42.28 20.45 -67.05
N LYS A 266 -41.63 19.27 -67.16
CA LYS A 266 -42.15 18.16 -67.98
C LYS A 266 -43.55 17.71 -67.59
N LEU A 267 -43.87 17.67 -66.30
CA LEU A 267 -45.19 17.30 -65.80
C LEU A 267 -46.26 18.32 -66.21
N ARG A 268 -45.97 19.63 -66.08
CA ARG A 268 -46.91 20.69 -66.47
C ARG A 268 -47.11 20.81 -67.98
N HIS A 269 -46.14 20.39 -68.77
CA HIS A 269 -46.16 20.48 -70.24
C HIS A 269 -46.32 19.10 -70.90
N ARG A 270 -46.81 18.10 -70.16
CA ARG A 270 -47.05 16.73 -70.63
C ARG A 270 -48.01 16.68 -71.83
N ASP A 271 -48.83 17.71 -72.01
CA ASP A 271 -49.81 17.82 -73.08
C ASP A 271 -49.32 18.66 -74.30
N SER A 272 -48.02 18.93 -74.44
CA SER A 272 -47.50 19.84 -75.50
C SER A 272 -46.24 19.36 -76.28
N CYS A 273 -45.83 18.09 -76.19
CA CYS A 273 -44.90 17.48 -77.16
C CYS A 273 -45.51 16.19 -77.75
N PRO A 274 -45.29 15.87 -79.04
CA PRO A 274 -45.99 14.78 -79.71
C PRO A 274 -45.54 13.42 -79.17
N THR A 275 -46.55 12.56 -78.99
CA THR A 275 -46.53 11.16 -78.57
C THR A 275 -45.22 10.42 -78.88
N ILE A 276 -44.46 10.06 -77.85
CA ILE A 276 -43.64 8.86 -77.89
C ILE A 276 -44.35 7.80 -77.04
N HIS A 277 -44.80 6.79 -77.74
CA HIS A 277 -45.50 5.60 -77.29
C HIS A 277 -44.74 4.95 -76.11
N LEU A 278 -45.36 4.85 -74.93
CA LEU A 278 -44.91 3.90 -73.89
C LEU A 278 -45.81 2.66 -73.96
N PRO A 279 -45.25 1.46 -74.22
CA PRO A 279 -46.01 0.21 -74.14
C PRO A 279 -46.48 -0.05 -72.71
N ALA A 280 -47.73 -0.49 -72.59
CA ALA A 280 -48.26 -1.06 -71.37
C ALA A 280 -47.49 -2.34 -71.02
N MET A 281 -46.89 -2.41 -69.84
CA MET A 281 -46.70 -3.66 -69.12
C MET A 281 -46.94 -3.45 -67.62
N MET A 282 -47.91 -4.19 -67.13
CA MET A 282 -48.16 -4.47 -65.72
C MET A 282 -46.92 -5.11 -65.09
N GLN A 283 -46.62 -4.79 -63.84
CA GLN A 283 -46.60 -5.82 -62.79
C GLN A 283 -46.53 -5.19 -61.38
N GLU A 284 -47.61 -5.45 -60.67
CA GLU A 284 -47.75 -5.54 -59.23
C GLU A 284 -46.67 -6.46 -58.64
N ILE A 285 -45.99 -6.04 -57.56
CA ILE A 285 -45.52 -6.86 -56.43
C ILE A 285 -45.16 -5.86 -55.31
N ALA A 286 -45.91 -5.94 -54.20
CA ALA A 286 -45.61 -5.26 -52.94
C ALA A 286 -44.37 -5.88 -52.27
N PRO A 287 -43.78 -5.19 -51.29
CA PRO A 287 -43.16 -5.94 -50.19
C PRO A 287 -43.55 -5.43 -48.79
N ARG A 288 -43.60 -6.42 -47.89
CA ARG A 288 -43.37 -6.30 -46.45
C ARG A 288 -41.98 -5.77 -46.15
#